data_AF-A0A562VD84-F1
#
_entry.id   AF-A0A562VD84-F1
#
_cell.length_a   1.000
_cell.length_b   1.000
_cell.length_c   1.000
_cell.angle_alpha   90.00
_cell.angle_beta   90.00
_cell.angle_gamma   90.00
#
_symmetry.space_group_name_H-M   'P 1'
#
loop_
_entity.id
_entity.type
_entity.pdbx_description
1 polymer ?
#
loop_
_entity_poly.entity_id
_entity_poly.type
_entity_poly.pdbx_seq_one_letter_code
_entity_poly.pdbx_strand_id
1 'polypeptide(L)'
;MRAIAWTQWVRIAGAVFLGAAVLPGVARDAAAHEDSDPKDFLGGEDFAVQAGTAFYAWTGEGETLDATFTPADMTERPKQGAVVAVTDPAGKVRGECVLKPGQDDKVCRIANQSAKKPGVWRVDYRPLGEGTAVAANWDVRVTAGGDVRKGRVWTEAYHVYQQSGKDGDISLYYLSQTGFQYKATFRGYNGLWSGFQASAAGLTELDSCVPIDHSPGGMKGDFDSDLSRCGPYKVFFQRPADELPESAAVAGGDETWLLTPVREPSLGEVSFTPAGPHEVPGDFVVRVTDHIGTVRLDLDLNADGDVEDEVDRRILWGITSVGENDVAIPWDGLDGNGKAVRNGRDLRVTAVIDRIAPIYFVNSDVEGRSGGIEVWYLNGPGEGGQRVYWNDSPEPGAENQADQSGDVESLGGARNWTFDSDWGDGRPIQDWSYVEADVRTEPATVVLPPRPPTQAELDARAAAAISFWQTPFGTVTWIAVVTSVVGLGLLLLISRRDRRRDIDGEQQPGRKLAGLS
;
A
#
# COMPACT_ATOMS: atom_id res chain seq x y z
N MET A 1 42.24 5.85 -10.62
CA MET A 1 42.47 4.99 -11.81
C MET A 1 42.06 3.56 -11.49
N ARG A 2 40.76 3.26 -11.64
CA ARG A 2 40.21 1.90 -11.70
C ARG A 2 39.12 1.98 -12.77
N ALA A 3 39.28 1.21 -13.84
CA ALA A 3 38.40 1.20 -14.99
C ALA A 3 37.22 0.26 -14.70
N ILE A 4 36.00 0.79 -14.81
CA ILE A 4 34.76 0.02 -14.81
C ILE A 4 34.39 -0.15 -16.28
N ALA A 5 34.44 -1.39 -16.76
CA ALA A 5 34.07 -1.75 -18.12
C ALA A 5 32.54 -1.82 -18.23
N TRP A 6 31.97 -0.92 -19.02
CA TRP A 6 30.60 -1.01 -19.51
C TRP A 6 30.52 -2.05 -20.62
N THR A 7 29.58 -3.00 -20.51
CA THR A 7 29.36 -4.02 -21.54
C THR A 7 28.15 -3.61 -22.38
N GLN A 8 28.39 -3.28 -23.66
CA GLN A 8 27.36 -3.02 -24.65
C GLN A 8 26.65 -4.32 -25.05
N TRP A 9 25.32 -4.33 -24.98
CA TRP A 9 24.50 -5.36 -25.61
C TRP A 9 24.26 -4.99 -27.08
N VAL A 10 24.94 -5.71 -27.98
CA VAL A 10 24.65 -5.71 -29.41
C VAL A 10 23.51 -6.70 -29.67
N ARG A 11 22.38 -6.24 -30.21
CA ARG A 11 21.34 -7.12 -30.76
C ARG A 11 21.83 -7.71 -32.09
N ILE A 12 22.26 -8.98 -32.08
CA ILE A 12 22.44 -9.79 -33.29
C ILE A 12 21.31 -10.82 -33.33
N ALA A 13 20.38 -10.63 -34.26
CA ALA A 13 19.46 -11.68 -34.69
C ALA A 13 20.24 -12.67 -35.57
N GLY A 14 20.54 -13.85 -35.03
CA GLY A 14 21.19 -14.94 -35.76
C GLY A 14 20.71 -16.28 -35.23
N ALA A 15 19.89 -16.97 -36.01
CA ALA A 15 19.43 -18.32 -35.71
C ALA A 15 20.62 -19.30 -35.76
N VAL A 16 20.98 -19.88 -34.61
CA VAL A 16 21.91 -20.99 -34.49
C VAL A 16 21.25 -22.07 -33.64
N PHE A 17 20.88 -23.19 -34.28
CA PHE A 17 20.57 -24.44 -33.61
C PHE A 17 21.89 -25.07 -33.12
N LEU A 18 22.09 -25.10 -31.80
CA LEU A 18 23.15 -25.86 -31.15
C LEU A 18 22.54 -26.71 -30.04
N GLY A 19 22.88 -28.00 -30.07
CA GLY A 19 22.34 -29.03 -29.20
C GLY A 19 22.63 -28.78 -27.72
N ALA A 20 21.60 -28.98 -26.89
CA ALA A 20 21.68 -28.91 -25.45
C ALA A 20 22.48 -30.12 -24.91
N ALA A 21 23.70 -29.86 -24.43
CA ALA A 21 24.34 -30.73 -23.46
C ALA A 21 23.70 -30.44 -22.09
N VAL A 22 22.92 -31.41 -21.59
CA VAL A 22 22.37 -31.39 -20.24
C VAL A 22 23.53 -31.56 -19.26
N LEU A 23 23.97 -30.47 -18.63
CA LEU A 23 24.82 -30.55 -17.45
C LEU A 23 23.93 -30.99 -16.27
N PRO A 24 24.39 -31.92 -15.42
CA PRO A 24 23.67 -32.28 -14.20
C PRO A 24 23.67 -31.06 -13.28
N GLY A 25 22.53 -30.38 -13.19
CA GLY A 25 22.28 -29.37 -12.18
C GLY A 25 22.34 -30.04 -10.81
N VAL A 26 23.21 -29.52 -9.94
CA VAL A 26 23.15 -29.80 -8.51
C VAL A 26 21.86 -29.15 -8.03
N ALA A 27 20.77 -29.92 -7.98
CA ALA A 27 19.58 -29.53 -7.25
C ALA A 27 20.03 -29.35 -5.80
N ARG A 28 20.10 -28.10 -5.34
CA ARG A 28 20.08 -27.84 -3.91
C ARG A 28 18.72 -28.34 -3.45
N ASP A 29 18.70 -29.44 -2.70
CA ASP A 29 17.53 -29.86 -1.95
C ASP A 29 17.15 -28.68 -1.05
N ALA A 30 16.20 -27.86 -1.50
CA ALA A 30 15.45 -27.00 -0.61
C ALA A 30 14.76 -27.97 0.34
N ALA A 31 15.33 -28.15 1.53
CA ALA A 31 14.71 -28.94 2.58
C ALA A 31 13.28 -28.41 2.70
N ALA A 32 12.31 -29.28 2.42
CA ALA A 32 10.92 -28.94 2.58
C ALA A 32 10.74 -28.51 4.03
N HIS A 33 10.59 -27.21 4.26
CA HIS A 33 10.25 -26.68 5.57
C HIS A 33 8.86 -27.22 5.87
N GLU A 34 8.82 -28.27 6.68
CA GLU A 34 7.58 -28.92 7.10
C GLU A 34 6.78 -27.88 7.89
N ASP A 35 5.60 -27.52 7.37
CA ASP A 35 4.65 -26.68 8.10
C ASP A 35 4.37 -27.36 9.45
N SER A 36 4.48 -26.61 10.54
CA SER A 36 4.25 -27.11 11.90
C SER A 36 2.89 -27.81 12.05
N ASP A 37 2.79 -28.74 13.01
CA ASP A 37 1.55 -29.46 13.29
C ASP A 37 0.46 -28.42 13.65
N PRO A 38 -0.78 -28.51 13.10
CA PRO A 38 -1.89 -27.62 13.44
C PRO A 38 -2.13 -27.41 14.94
N LYS A 39 -1.73 -28.36 15.79
CA LYS A 39 -1.85 -28.23 17.24
C LYS A 39 -0.95 -27.16 17.83
N ASP A 40 0.12 -26.77 17.13
CA ASP A 40 1.08 -25.77 17.58
C ASP A 40 0.62 -24.32 17.30
N PHE A 41 -0.47 -24.12 16.55
CA PHE A 41 -0.84 -22.80 16.00
C PHE A 41 -2.22 -22.26 16.38
N LEU A 42 -3.05 -23.07 17.04
CA LEU A 42 -4.38 -22.65 17.48
C LEU A 42 -4.22 -21.89 18.79
N GLY A 43 -3.82 -20.61 18.70
CA GLY A 43 -3.75 -19.68 19.84
C GLY A 43 -3.26 -20.36 21.12
N GLY A 44 -2.09 -21.01 21.02
CA GLY A 44 -1.56 -21.89 22.06
C GLY A 44 -1.46 -21.19 23.42
N GLU A 45 -1.21 -21.95 24.48
CA GLU A 45 -1.16 -21.42 25.85
C GLU A 45 -0.20 -20.22 26.01
N ASP A 46 0.78 -20.09 25.10
CA ASP A 46 1.78 -19.02 25.13
C ASP A 46 1.36 -17.73 24.41
N PHE A 47 0.31 -17.74 23.57
CA PHE A 47 -0.15 -16.59 22.77
C PHE A 47 -1.68 -16.47 22.76
N ALA A 48 -2.25 -16.11 23.91
CA ALA A 48 -3.68 -15.85 24.04
C ALA A 48 -4.09 -14.63 23.21
N VAL A 49 -5.26 -14.61 22.59
CA VAL A 49 -5.75 -13.44 21.85
C VAL A 49 -6.38 -12.40 22.79
N GLN A 50 -6.14 -11.13 22.51
CA GLN A 50 -6.80 -10.01 23.17
C GLN A 50 -8.10 -9.61 22.45
N ALA A 51 -9.04 -9.08 23.23
CA ALA A 51 -10.25 -8.48 22.68
C ALA A 51 -9.91 -7.25 21.83
N GLY A 52 -10.55 -7.13 20.67
CA GLY A 52 -10.19 -6.21 19.59
C GLY A 52 -9.79 -6.95 18.31
N THR A 53 -9.42 -8.24 18.41
CA THR A 53 -9.04 -9.06 17.27
C THR A 53 -10.27 -9.60 16.52
N ALA A 54 -10.24 -9.53 15.19
CA ALA A 54 -11.21 -10.17 14.30
C ALA A 54 -10.50 -11.24 13.46
N PHE A 55 -10.97 -12.49 13.54
CA PHE A 55 -10.50 -13.55 12.65
C PHE A 55 -11.43 -13.65 11.44
N TYR A 56 -10.84 -14.00 10.32
CA TYR A 56 -11.55 -14.26 9.08
C TYR A 56 -11.25 -15.68 8.62
N ALA A 57 -12.26 -16.36 8.10
CA ALA A 57 -12.15 -17.74 7.67
C ALA A 57 -12.88 -17.98 6.35
N TRP A 58 -12.17 -18.42 5.31
CA TRP A 58 -12.81 -18.78 4.05
C TRP A 58 -13.34 -20.21 4.06
N THR A 59 -14.61 -20.37 3.72
CA THR A 59 -15.26 -21.68 3.58
C THR A 59 -15.80 -21.84 2.17
N GLY A 60 -15.64 -23.03 1.58
CA GLY A 60 -16.37 -23.48 0.40
C GLY A 60 -17.81 -23.92 0.74
N GLU A 61 -18.59 -24.24 -0.29
CA GLU A 61 -19.97 -24.75 -0.10
C GLU A 61 -19.97 -26.09 0.65
N GLY A 62 -20.82 -26.21 1.67
CA GLY A 62 -20.99 -27.44 2.46
C GLY A 62 -19.94 -27.65 3.56
N GLU A 63 -18.86 -26.86 3.57
CA GLU A 63 -17.88 -26.86 4.67
C GLU A 63 -18.47 -26.20 5.93
N THR A 64 -17.80 -26.42 7.06
CA THR A 64 -18.21 -25.92 8.38
C THR A 64 -17.13 -25.08 9.03
N LEU A 65 -17.56 -24.03 9.74
CA LEU A 65 -16.72 -23.24 10.63
C LEU A 65 -17.00 -23.62 12.10
N ASP A 66 -15.93 -23.80 12.86
CA ASP A 66 -15.94 -23.95 14.31
C ASP A 66 -15.07 -22.86 14.94
N ALA A 67 -15.57 -22.22 16.00
CA ALA A 67 -14.85 -21.24 16.80
C ALA A 67 -14.96 -21.59 18.28
N THR A 68 -13.82 -21.76 18.94
CA THR A 68 -13.72 -22.06 20.37
C THR A 68 -12.77 -21.08 21.03
N PHE A 69 -13.19 -20.50 22.15
CA PHE A 69 -12.38 -19.60 22.96
C PHE A 69 -12.46 -20.03 24.42
N THR A 70 -11.32 -20.11 25.08
CA THR A 70 -11.19 -20.46 26.50
C THR A 70 -10.40 -19.35 27.17
N PRO A 71 -10.84 -18.81 28.33
CA PRO A 71 -10.07 -17.81 29.06
C PRO A 71 -8.62 -18.27 29.26
N ALA A 72 -7.68 -17.39 28.95
CA ALA A 72 -6.28 -17.64 29.21
C ALA A 72 -5.98 -17.47 30.70
N ASP A 73 -4.93 -18.13 31.19
CA ASP A 73 -4.40 -17.85 32.52
C ASP A 73 -3.70 -16.49 32.48
N MET A 74 -4.19 -15.54 33.27
CA MET A 74 -3.70 -14.17 33.27
C MET A 74 -3.19 -13.79 34.66
N THR A 75 -2.00 -13.21 34.70
CA THR A 75 -1.46 -12.63 35.94
C THR A 75 -2.21 -11.36 36.33
N GLU A 76 -2.66 -10.60 35.34
CA GLU A 76 -3.51 -9.44 35.50
C GLU A 76 -4.98 -9.84 35.65
N ARG A 77 -5.72 -9.17 36.54
CA ARG A 77 -7.15 -9.44 36.72
C ARG A 77 -7.96 -8.62 35.71
N PRO A 78 -8.50 -9.21 34.64
CA PRO A 78 -9.33 -8.47 33.70
C PRO A 78 -10.57 -7.93 34.41
N LYS A 79 -10.94 -6.68 34.09
CA LYS A 79 -12.12 -6.03 34.66
C LYS A 79 -13.37 -6.30 33.85
N GLN A 80 -13.20 -6.64 32.57
CA GLN A 80 -14.28 -6.88 31.62
C GLN A 80 -14.26 -8.30 31.07
N GLY A 81 -15.44 -8.79 30.71
CA GLY A 81 -15.53 -9.97 29.86
C GLY A 81 -15.33 -9.61 28.39
N ALA A 82 -15.41 -10.63 27.54
CA ALA A 82 -15.33 -10.50 26.10
C ALA A 82 -16.48 -11.25 25.43
N VAL A 83 -16.86 -10.79 24.25
CA VAL A 83 -17.88 -11.41 23.39
C VAL A 83 -17.18 -12.04 22.20
N VAL A 84 -17.49 -13.30 21.91
CA VAL A 84 -17.18 -13.95 20.64
C VAL A 84 -18.44 -13.94 19.80
N ALA A 85 -18.39 -13.35 18.61
CA ALA A 85 -19.50 -13.37 17.65
C ALA A 85 -19.03 -13.95 16.31
N VAL A 86 -19.81 -14.87 15.74
CA VAL A 86 -19.54 -15.45 14.41
C VAL A 86 -20.57 -14.94 13.42
N THR A 87 -20.11 -14.27 12.37
CA THR A 87 -20.93 -13.68 11.31
C THR A 87 -20.69 -14.40 9.99
N ASP A 88 -21.76 -14.82 9.33
CA ASP A 88 -21.67 -15.50 8.03
C ASP A 88 -21.36 -14.52 6.88
N PRO A 89 -20.96 -15.02 5.70
CA PRO A 89 -20.64 -14.16 4.55
C PRO A 89 -21.79 -13.25 4.09
N ALA A 90 -23.04 -13.56 4.46
CA ALA A 90 -24.20 -12.71 4.17
C ALA A 90 -24.41 -11.61 5.24
N GLY A 91 -23.49 -11.47 6.19
CA GLY A 91 -23.55 -10.49 7.27
C GLY A 91 -24.46 -10.89 8.44
N LYS A 92 -24.94 -12.13 8.49
CA LYS A 92 -25.83 -12.59 9.56
C LYS A 92 -25.02 -13.20 10.71
N VAL A 93 -25.22 -12.70 11.93
CA VAL A 93 -24.69 -13.31 13.16
C VAL A 93 -25.31 -14.69 13.37
N ARG A 94 -24.47 -15.72 13.47
CA ARG A 94 -24.85 -17.14 13.59
C ARG A 94 -24.71 -17.69 14.99
N GLY A 95 -23.83 -17.11 15.78
CA GLY A 95 -23.65 -17.45 17.18
C GLY A 95 -22.96 -16.31 17.90
N GLU A 96 -23.26 -16.18 19.19
CA GLU A 96 -22.58 -15.28 20.10
C GLU A 96 -22.44 -15.97 21.46
N CYS A 97 -21.29 -15.84 22.10
CA CYS A 97 -21.12 -16.21 23.50
C CYS A 97 -20.20 -15.24 24.24
N VAL A 98 -20.24 -15.30 25.57
CA VAL A 98 -19.56 -14.37 26.46
C VAL A 98 -18.60 -15.11 27.36
N LEU A 99 -17.35 -14.67 27.38
CA LEU A 99 -16.35 -15.02 28.39
C LEU A 99 -16.38 -13.96 29.49
N LYS A 100 -16.39 -14.38 30.76
CA LYS A 100 -16.39 -13.47 31.92
C LYS A 100 -15.12 -13.66 32.74
N PRO A 101 -14.62 -12.60 33.40
CA PRO A 101 -13.51 -12.72 34.34
C PRO A 101 -13.77 -13.76 35.44
N GLY A 102 -12.73 -14.53 35.79
CA GLY A 102 -12.76 -15.53 36.86
C GLY A 102 -13.64 -16.76 36.55
N GLN A 103 -13.85 -17.06 35.28
CA GLN A 103 -14.57 -18.26 34.82
C GLN A 103 -13.66 -19.13 33.95
N ASP A 104 -12.51 -19.51 34.51
CA ASP A 104 -11.40 -20.13 33.78
C ASP A 104 -11.77 -21.51 33.18
N ASP A 105 -12.83 -22.15 33.70
CA ASP A 105 -13.38 -23.42 33.19
C ASP A 105 -14.40 -23.26 32.06
N LYS A 106 -14.81 -22.02 31.73
CA LYS A 106 -15.85 -21.79 30.73
C LYS A 106 -15.29 -21.65 29.34
N VAL A 107 -15.72 -22.56 28.48
CA VAL A 107 -15.44 -22.52 27.04
C VAL A 107 -16.58 -21.84 26.30
N CYS A 108 -16.25 -20.84 25.48
CA CYS A 108 -17.15 -20.21 24.52
C CYS A 108 -16.98 -20.93 23.18
N ARG A 109 -17.96 -21.78 22.82
CA ARG A 109 -17.92 -22.63 21.62
C ARG A 109 -19.09 -22.35 20.70
N ILE A 110 -18.79 -21.97 19.46
CA ILE A 110 -19.75 -21.81 18.36
C ILE A 110 -19.32 -22.79 17.26
N ALA A 111 -20.01 -23.92 17.15
CA ALA A 111 -19.59 -25.05 16.33
C ALA A 111 -20.54 -25.34 15.17
N ASN A 112 -20.05 -26.09 14.18
CA ASN A 112 -20.81 -26.63 13.04
C ASN A 112 -21.56 -25.57 12.22
N GLN A 113 -20.95 -24.41 11.99
CA GLN A 113 -21.55 -23.35 11.17
C GLN A 113 -21.38 -23.70 9.69
N SER A 114 -22.41 -24.32 9.10
CA SER A 114 -22.38 -24.77 7.70
C SER A 114 -22.52 -23.62 6.70
N ALA A 115 -21.57 -23.53 5.78
CA ALA A 115 -21.57 -22.61 4.66
C ALA A 115 -22.54 -23.07 3.56
N LYS A 116 -23.50 -22.20 3.21
CA LYS A 116 -24.46 -22.46 2.11
C LYS A 116 -23.96 -22.00 0.75
N LYS A 117 -22.95 -21.14 0.75
CA LYS A 117 -22.23 -20.64 -0.42
C LYS A 117 -20.77 -20.42 0.01
N PRO A 118 -19.82 -20.44 -0.93
CA PRO A 118 -18.47 -20.02 -0.65
C PRO A 118 -18.43 -18.58 -0.13
N GLY A 119 -17.54 -18.28 0.80
CA GLY A 119 -17.39 -16.93 1.35
C GLY A 119 -16.54 -16.89 2.61
N VAL A 120 -16.25 -15.67 3.05
CA VAL A 120 -15.45 -15.35 4.22
C VAL A 120 -16.35 -15.07 5.42
N TRP A 121 -16.21 -15.89 6.43
CA TRP A 121 -16.79 -15.69 7.74
C TRP A 121 -15.95 -14.74 8.56
N ARG A 122 -16.57 -14.02 9.49
CA ARG A 122 -15.91 -13.16 10.47
C ARG A 122 -16.19 -13.67 11.89
N VAL A 123 -15.14 -13.79 12.69
CA VAL A 123 -15.19 -14.17 14.11
C VAL A 123 -14.62 -13.01 14.93
N ASP A 124 -15.51 -12.19 15.49
CA ASP A 124 -15.13 -11.05 16.31
C ASP A 124 -14.89 -11.47 17.75
N TYR A 125 -13.73 -11.13 18.30
CA TYR A 125 -13.45 -11.19 19.72
C TYR A 125 -13.37 -9.77 20.28
N ARG A 126 -14.42 -9.29 20.94
CA ARG A 126 -14.59 -7.87 21.31
C ARG A 126 -14.82 -7.68 22.80
N PRO A 127 -14.39 -6.55 23.40
CA PRO A 127 -14.61 -6.30 24.82
C PRO A 127 -16.09 -6.05 25.11
N LEU A 128 -16.57 -6.46 26.30
CA LEU A 128 -17.96 -6.18 26.73
C LEU A 128 -18.19 -4.72 27.15
N GLY A 129 -17.13 -3.97 27.41
CA GLY A 129 -17.19 -2.60 27.90
C GLY A 129 -15.79 -1.96 27.90
N GLU A 130 -15.66 -0.81 28.55
CA GLU A 130 -14.38 -0.10 28.63
C GLU A 130 -13.39 -0.78 29.60
N GLY A 131 -12.12 -0.79 29.20
CA GLY A 131 -11.00 -1.36 29.96
C GLY A 131 -10.56 -2.74 29.49
N THR A 132 -9.60 -3.33 30.21
CA THR A 132 -9.00 -4.62 29.87
C THR A 132 -10.01 -5.77 29.98
N ALA A 133 -10.24 -6.43 28.85
CA ALA A 133 -11.04 -7.64 28.76
C ALA A 133 -10.19 -8.90 29.03
N VAL A 134 -10.86 -10.00 29.38
CA VAL A 134 -10.23 -11.31 29.47
C VAL A 134 -9.54 -11.66 28.14
N ALA A 135 -8.30 -12.12 28.18
CA ALA A 135 -7.63 -12.73 27.03
C ALA A 135 -8.07 -14.20 26.89
N ALA A 136 -7.97 -14.78 25.70
CA ALA A 136 -8.44 -16.14 25.47
C ALA A 136 -7.49 -16.95 24.60
N ASN A 137 -7.28 -18.22 24.95
CA ASN A 137 -6.80 -19.20 23.99
C ASN A 137 -7.91 -19.44 22.97
N TRP A 138 -7.56 -19.56 21.69
CA TRP A 138 -8.54 -19.58 20.61
C TRP A 138 -8.27 -20.70 19.60
N ASP A 139 -9.35 -21.17 18.99
CA ASP A 139 -9.34 -22.26 18.03
C ASP A 139 -10.45 -22.02 17.01
N VAL A 140 -10.07 -21.46 15.86
CA VAL A 140 -10.94 -21.20 14.71
C VAL A 140 -10.54 -22.13 13.57
N ARG A 141 -11.45 -23.01 13.14
CA ARG A 141 -11.18 -24.03 12.13
C ARG A 141 -12.25 -24.05 11.05
N VAL A 142 -11.78 -24.26 9.83
CA VAL A 142 -12.63 -24.67 8.70
C VAL A 142 -12.50 -26.17 8.52
N THR A 143 -13.62 -26.88 8.37
CA THR A 143 -13.65 -28.33 8.21
C THR A 143 -14.47 -28.75 6.99
N ALA A 144 -14.02 -29.80 6.30
CA ALA A 144 -14.72 -30.43 5.17
C ALA A 144 -14.81 -31.94 5.44
N GLY A 145 -16.03 -32.46 5.64
CA GLY A 145 -16.21 -33.88 5.96
C GLY A 145 -15.57 -34.33 7.28
N GLY A 146 -15.26 -33.40 8.18
CA GLY A 146 -14.53 -33.64 9.45
C GLY A 146 -13.04 -33.34 9.39
N ASP A 147 -12.46 -33.18 8.20
CA ASP A 147 -11.04 -32.87 8.03
C ASP A 147 -10.80 -31.35 8.10
N VAL A 148 -9.80 -30.94 8.86
CA VAL A 148 -9.41 -29.52 8.99
C VAL A 148 -8.77 -29.04 7.68
N ARG A 149 -9.25 -27.91 7.17
CA ARG A 149 -8.71 -27.20 6.01
C ARG A 149 -7.74 -26.12 6.49
N LYS A 150 -6.45 -26.39 6.32
CA LYS A 150 -5.36 -25.50 6.74
C LYS A 150 -5.27 -24.25 5.86
N GLY A 151 -4.62 -23.19 6.34
CA GLY A 151 -4.28 -22.03 5.51
C GLY A 151 -5.45 -21.12 5.12
N ARG A 152 -6.59 -21.23 5.82
CA ARG A 152 -7.83 -20.50 5.48
C ARG A 152 -8.27 -19.50 6.54
N VAL A 153 -7.50 -19.36 7.62
CA VAL A 153 -7.80 -18.46 8.74
C VAL A 153 -6.71 -17.40 8.83
N TRP A 154 -7.12 -16.15 8.88
CA TRP A 154 -6.23 -14.99 9.01
C TRP A 154 -6.85 -13.90 9.88
N THR A 155 -6.06 -12.90 10.21
CA THR A 155 -6.49 -11.61 10.76
C THR A 155 -5.81 -10.48 9.98
N GLU A 156 -6.25 -9.24 10.19
CA GLU A 156 -5.58 -8.02 9.69
C GLU A 156 -4.76 -7.35 10.80
N ALA A 157 -5.10 -7.64 12.06
CA ALA A 157 -4.34 -7.25 13.24
C ALA A 157 -4.45 -8.35 14.30
N TYR A 158 -3.33 -8.88 14.76
CA TYR A 158 -3.31 -9.93 15.78
C TYR A 158 -2.84 -9.34 17.10
N HIS A 159 -3.76 -9.14 18.04
CA HIS A 159 -3.41 -8.67 19.38
C HIS A 159 -3.30 -9.87 20.32
N VAL A 160 -2.16 -10.02 20.99
CA VAL A 160 -1.87 -11.17 21.85
C VAL A 160 -1.54 -10.77 23.27
N TYR A 161 -1.96 -11.60 24.21
CA TYR A 161 -1.54 -11.56 25.58
C TYR A 161 -0.56 -12.69 25.86
N GLN A 162 0.52 -12.37 26.56
CA GLN A 162 1.46 -13.34 27.11
C GLN A 162 1.69 -13.05 28.59
N GLN A 163 1.95 -14.10 29.37
CA GLN A 163 2.33 -13.88 30.77
C GLN A 163 3.75 -13.29 30.86
N SER A 164 3.98 -12.46 31.87
CA SER A 164 5.31 -11.92 32.16
C SER A 164 6.34 -13.05 32.36
N GLY A 165 7.47 -12.95 31.68
CA GLY A 165 8.55 -13.95 31.74
C GLY A 165 8.26 -15.26 30.99
N LYS A 166 7.18 -15.33 30.22
CA LYS A 166 6.91 -16.45 29.29
C LYS A 166 7.24 -16.01 27.86
N ASP A 167 8.38 -16.44 27.34
CA ASP A 167 8.70 -16.26 25.93
C ASP A 167 8.31 -17.51 25.13
N GLY A 168 8.04 -17.29 23.84
CA GLY A 168 7.68 -18.36 22.91
C GLY A 168 8.03 -17.99 21.48
N ASP A 169 8.12 -19.00 20.62
CA ASP A 169 8.30 -18.77 19.20
C ASP A 169 6.91 -18.67 18.54
N ILE A 170 6.70 -17.64 17.73
CA ILE A 170 5.52 -17.51 16.89
C ILE A 170 5.93 -17.33 15.44
N SER A 171 5.43 -18.20 14.57
CA SER A 171 5.48 -17.98 13.12
C SER A 171 4.19 -17.29 12.68
N LEU A 172 4.25 -16.47 11.64
CA LEU A 172 3.09 -15.89 10.98
C LEU A 172 3.37 -15.85 9.48
N TYR A 173 2.32 -16.01 8.69
CA TYR A 173 2.37 -15.93 7.23
C TYR A 173 1.65 -14.67 6.80
N TYR A 174 2.21 -13.93 5.85
CA TYR A 174 1.69 -12.65 5.42
C TYR A 174 1.39 -12.74 3.94
N LEU A 175 0.19 -12.36 3.53
CA LEU A 175 -0.24 -12.31 2.13
C LEU A 175 -0.55 -10.86 1.77
N SER A 176 0.06 -10.34 0.70
CA SER A 176 -0.24 -9.01 0.18
C SER A 176 -1.47 -9.05 -0.73
N GLN A 177 -2.08 -7.89 -0.96
CA GLN A 177 -3.15 -7.75 -1.96
C GLN A 177 -2.71 -8.12 -3.38
N THR A 178 -1.42 -7.96 -3.69
CA THR A 178 -0.79 -8.30 -4.97
C THR A 178 -0.25 -9.74 -5.03
N GLY A 179 -0.51 -10.56 -4.01
CA GLY A 179 -0.20 -11.99 -4.02
C GLY A 179 1.17 -12.39 -3.46
N PHE A 180 1.99 -11.43 -3.03
CA PHE A 180 3.29 -11.71 -2.41
C PHE A 180 3.09 -12.33 -1.03
N GLN A 181 3.93 -13.33 -0.71
CA GLN A 181 3.84 -14.09 0.52
C GLN A 181 5.15 -14.05 1.29
N TYR A 182 5.04 -13.81 2.59
CA TYR A 182 6.15 -13.90 3.53
C TYR A 182 5.81 -14.86 4.67
N LYS A 183 6.83 -15.46 5.26
CA LYS A 183 6.77 -16.04 6.60
C LYS A 183 7.71 -15.25 7.50
N ALA A 184 7.25 -14.84 8.67
CA ALA A 184 8.12 -14.35 9.72
C ALA A 184 8.03 -15.26 10.95
N THR A 185 9.17 -15.57 11.56
CA THR A 185 9.25 -16.25 12.86
C THR A 185 9.85 -15.28 13.86
N PHE A 186 9.10 -14.99 14.92
CA PHE A 186 9.55 -14.20 16.05
C PHE A 186 9.94 -15.15 17.16
N ARG A 187 11.23 -15.28 17.43
CA ARG A 187 11.79 -16.26 18.35
C ARG A 187 11.96 -15.67 19.74
N GLY A 188 11.60 -16.45 20.76
CA GLY A 188 11.65 -16.01 22.16
C GLY A 188 10.90 -14.68 22.36
N TYR A 189 9.74 -14.56 21.71
CA TYR A 189 8.91 -13.39 21.73
C TYR A 189 8.09 -13.35 23.02
N ASN A 190 8.14 -12.22 23.71
CA ASN A 190 7.23 -11.87 24.79
C ASN A 190 6.80 -10.43 24.60
N GLY A 191 5.51 -10.22 24.39
CA GLY A 191 4.96 -8.89 24.19
C GLY A 191 3.92 -8.48 25.22
N LEU A 192 3.73 -9.18 26.35
CA LEU A 192 2.66 -8.93 27.34
C LEU A 192 1.26 -8.57 26.78
N TRP A 193 1.05 -7.36 26.27
CA TRP A 193 -0.12 -6.88 25.53
C TRP A 193 0.17 -6.47 24.06
N SER A 194 0.98 -7.23 23.35
CA SER A 194 1.44 -6.87 22.00
C SER A 194 0.46 -7.03 20.85
N GLY A 195 0.82 -6.39 19.73
CA GLY A 195 0.15 -6.49 18.44
C GLY A 195 1.08 -6.93 17.31
N PHE A 196 0.54 -7.64 16.33
CA PHE A 196 1.19 -7.93 15.05
C PHE A 196 0.33 -7.40 13.91
N GLN A 197 0.92 -6.52 13.11
CA GLN A 197 0.33 -6.01 11.89
C GLN A 197 1.40 -5.93 10.81
N ALA A 198 0.98 -5.86 9.54
CA ALA A 198 1.89 -5.60 8.46
C ALA A 198 1.23 -4.85 7.31
N SER A 199 1.99 -4.00 6.65
CA SER A 199 1.59 -3.30 5.45
C SER A 199 2.78 -3.14 4.50
N ALA A 200 2.52 -2.72 3.27
CA ALA A 200 3.56 -2.45 2.28
C ALA A 200 4.40 -1.19 2.59
N ALA A 201 3.92 -0.32 3.48
CA ALA A 201 4.59 0.94 3.83
C ALA A 201 4.91 1.09 5.33
N GLY A 202 4.48 0.15 6.18
CA GLY A 202 4.70 0.25 7.64
C GLY A 202 4.12 1.53 8.22
N LEU A 203 4.84 2.11 9.19
CA LEU A 203 4.57 3.46 9.67
C LEU A 203 4.99 4.47 8.58
N THR A 204 4.14 5.47 8.35
CA THR A 204 4.30 6.39 7.20
C THR A 204 4.37 7.84 7.65
N GLU A 205 4.84 8.74 6.79
CA GLU A 205 4.67 10.17 7.03
C GLU A 205 3.17 10.52 7.08
N LEU A 206 2.80 11.51 7.91
CA LEU A 206 1.40 11.91 8.08
C LEU A 206 0.70 12.18 6.74
N ASP A 207 -0.51 11.64 6.60
CA ASP A 207 -1.36 11.78 5.41
C ASP A 207 -0.72 11.29 4.09
N SER A 208 0.29 10.44 4.16
CA SER A 208 0.99 9.86 3.01
C SER A 208 0.93 8.33 3.03
N CYS A 209 1.59 7.70 2.06
CA CYS A 209 1.99 6.28 2.14
C CYS A 209 3.51 6.11 1.90
N VAL A 210 4.28 7.13 2.28
CA VAL A 210 5.75 7.08 2.24
C VAL A 210 6.22 6.50 3.58
N PRO A 211 6.94 5.37 3.59
CA PRO A 211 7.42 4.76 4.83
C PRO A 211 8.42 5.68 5.53
N ILE A 212 8.38 5.75 6.86
CA ILE A 212 9.39 6.51 7.64
C ILE A 212 10.74 5.76 7.72
N ASP A 213 10.77 4.46 7.39
CA ASP A 213 11.98 3.62 7.40
C ASP A 213 12.76 3.63 8.73
N HIS A 214 12.06 3.77 9.86
CA HIS A 214 12.61 3.62 11.21
C HIS A 214 11.52 3.30 12.24
N SER A 215 11.90 2.71 13.37
CA SER A 215 11.05 2.64 14.56
C SER A 215 11.00 4.01 15.23
N PRO A 216 9.81 4.55 15.56
CA PRO A 216 9.72 5.84 16.23
C PRO A 216 10.17 5.71 17.69
N GLY A 217 10.79 6.76 18.22
CA GLY A 217 11.24 6.79 19.62
C GLY A 217 10.12 6.96 20.66
N GLY A 218 8.89 6.56 20.34
CA GLY A 218 7.71 6.73 21.19
C GLY A 218 6.39 6.38 20.49
N MET A 219 5.30 6.37 21.27
CA MET A 219 3.95 6.02 20.79
C MET A 219 3.31 7.03 19.84
N LYS A 220 3.78 8.28 19.84
CA LYS A 220 3.22 9.38 19.05
C LYS A 220 4.37 10.18 18.46
N GLY A 221 4.16 10.66 17.24
CA GLY A 221 5.12 11.50 16.55
C GLY A 221 4.55 11.98 15.23
N ASP A 222 5.43 12.42 14.35
CA ASP A 222 5.11 12.89 13.02
C ASP A 222 4.97 11.71 12.03
N PHE A 223 4.22 10.68 12.42
CA PHE A 223 3.96 9.48 11.62
C PHE A 223 2.50 9.02 11.74
N ASP A 224 1.98 8.40 10.68
CA ASP A 224 0.71 7.69 10.67
C ASP A 224 0.93 6.22 11.05
N SER A 225 0.07 5.71 11.93
CA SER A 225 0.08 4.34 12.44
C SER A 225 -1.08 3.49 11.89
N ASP A 226 -1.92 4.06 11.03
CA ASP A 226 -2.99 3.33 10.35
C ASP A 226 -2.45 2.48 9.18
N LEU A 227 -2.03 1.27 9.53
CA LEU A 227 -1.51 0.27 8.58
C LEU A 227 -2.55 -0.24 7.57
N SER A 228 -3.83 0.08 7.76
CA SER A 228 -4.89 -0.38 6.85
C SER A 228 -4.92 0.37 5.52
N ARG A 229 -4.31 1.57 5.46
CA ARG A 229 -4.38 2.47 4.29
C ARG A 229 -3.37 2.14 3.20
N CYS A 230 -2.16 1.75 3.58
CA CYS A 230 -1.00 1.71 2.69
C CYS A 230 -0.58 0.27 2.36
N GLY A 231 -1.51 -0.49 1.78
CA GLY A 231 -1.26 -1.87 1.35
C GLY A 231 -1.22 -2.86 2.50
N PRO A 232 -2.35 -3.10 3.20
CA PRO A 232 -2.38 -4.03 4.32
C PRO A 232 -2.06 -5.46 3.89
N TYR A 233 -1.41 -6.22 4.77
CA TYR A 233 -1.23 -7.66 4.63
C TYR A 233 -2.27 -8.41 5.47
N LYS A 234 -2.72 -9.55 4.96
CA LYS A 234 -3.45 -10.54 5.75
C LYS A 234 -2.45 -11.39 6.51
N VAL A 235 -2.63 -11.52 7.81
CA VAL A 235 -1.79 -12.30 8.72
C VAL A 235 -2.44 -13.67 8.95
N PHE A 236 -1.93 -14.68 8.25
CA PHE A 236 -2.33 -16.06 8.38
C PHE A 236 -1.52 -16.80 9.45
N PHE A 237 -2.18 -17.77 10.06
CA PHE A 237 -1.59 -18.67 11.06
C PHE A 237 -0.98 -19.94 10.44
N GLN A 238 -1.12 -20.10 9.14
CA GLN A 238 -0.55 -21.19 8.35
C GLN A 238 -0.28 -20.65 6.96
N ARG A 239 0.53 -21.33 6.14
CA ARG A 239 0.68 -20.94 4.74
C ARG A 239 -0.71 -20.79 4.09
N PRO A 240 -1.01 -19.67 3.42
CA PRO A 240 -2.27 -19.51 2.70
C PRO A 240 -2.53 -20.70 1.78
N ALA A 241 -3.74 -21.25 1.83
CA ALA A 241 -4.06 -22.47 1.11
C ALA A 241 -4.10 -22.21 -0.41
N ASP A 242 -3.49 -23.08 -1.21
CA ASP A 242 -3.40 -22.93 -2.67
C ASP A 242 -4.79 -22.90 -3.36
N GLU A 243 -5.82 -23.46 -2.71
CA GLU A 243 -7.19 -23.47 -3.22
C GLU A 243 -8.02 -22.24 -2.86
N LEU A 244 -7.46 -21.26 -2.14
CA LEU A 244 -8.14 -19.99 -1.90
C LEU A 244 -8.44 -19.33 -3.27
N PRO A 245 -9.66 -18.79 -3.48
CA PRO A 245 -9.94 -18.01 -4.69
C PRO A 245 -9.19 -16.67 -4.65
N GLU A 246 -9.16 -15.93 -5.76
CA GLU A 246 -8.56 -14.58 -5.78
C GLU A 246 -9.33 -13.57 -4.91
N SER A 247 -10.65 -13.74 -4.81
CA SER A 247 -11.55 -12.93 -4.00
C SER A 247 -12.75 -13.74 -3.52
N ALA A 248 -13.39 -13.27 -2.45
CA ALA A 248 -14.66 -13.82 -1.97
C ALA A 248 -15.44 -12.79 -1.15
N ALA A 249 -16.76 -12.94 -1.14
CA ALA A 249 -17.66 -12.17 -0.29
C ALA A 249 -17.29 -12.32 1.20
N VAL A 250 -17.13 -11.20 1.90
CA VAL A 250 -16.92 -11.11 3.34
C VAL A 250 -18.23 -10.76 4.05
N ALA A 251 -18.30 -11.14 5.33
CA ALA A 251 -19.41 -10.81 6.22
C ALA A 251 -19.84 -9.33 6.09
N GLY A 252 -21.03 -9.11 5.54
CA GLY A 252 -21.54 -7.77 5.19
C GLY A 252 -21.93 -7.63 3.72
N GLY A 253 -21.45 -8.54 2.86
CA GLY A 253 -21.76 -8.61 1.44
C GLY A 253 -20.75 -7.92 0.51
N ASP A 254 -19.74 -7.25 1.08
CA ASP A 254 -18.61 -6.72 0.32
C ASP A 254 -17.68 -7.85 -0.14
N GLU A 255 -16.82 -7.61 -1.12
CA GLU A 255 -15.79 -8.56 -1.56
C GLU A 255 -14.45 -8.20 -0.91
N THR A 256 -13.67 -9.22 -0.54
CA THR A 256 -12.27 -9.05 -0.12
C THR A 256 -11.36 -9.89 -1.01
N TRP A 257 -10.14 -9.42 -1.23
CA TRP A 257 -9.10 -10.20 -1.90
C TRP A 257 -8.66 -11.36 -1.00
N LEU A 258 -8.15 -12.42 -1.61
CA LEU A 258 -7.60 -13.61 -0.94
C LEU A 258 -6.29 -13.97 -1.64
N LEU A 259 -6.22 -15.07 -2.38
CA LEU A 259 -4.98 -15.50 -3.02
C LEU A 259 -4.87 -14.93 -4.44
N THR A 260 -4.45 -13.68 -4.55
CA THR A 260 -4.15 -13.04 -5.84
C THR A 260 -2.88 -13.65 -6.46
N PRO A 261 -2.84 -13.94 -7.76
CA PRO A 261 -1.60 -14.32 -8.44
C PRO A 261 -0.59 -13.17 -8.41
N VAL A 262 0.70 -13.49 -8.19
CA VAL A 262 1.78 -12.50 -8.28
C VAL A 262 1.83 -11.93 -9.69
N ARG A 263 1.89 -10.59 -9.78
CA ARG A 263 2.05 -9.84 -11.03
C ARG A 263 3.29 -8.97 -10.92
N GLU A 264 4.07 -8.91 -11.99
CA GLU A 264 5.23 -8.02 -12.06
C GLU A 264 4.76 -6.58 -12.31
N PRO A 265 5.26 -5.60 -11.53
CA PRO A 265 4.85 -4.22 -11.70
C PRO A 265 5.45 -3.61 -12.96
N SER A 266 4.78 -2.59 -13.49
CA SER A 266 5.30 -1.81 -14.62
C SER A 266 5.00 -0.32 -14.48
N LEU A 267 5.84 0.49 -15.13
CA LEU A 267 5.68 1.94 -15.22
C LEU A 267 5.44 2.33 -16.69
N GLY A 268 4.45 3.19 -16.93
CA GLY A 268 4.21 3.84 -18.21
C GLY A 268 4.97 5.16 -18.34
N GLU A 269 4.67 5.93 -19.38
CA GLU A 269 5.33 7.22 -19.61
C GLU A 269 5.08 8.22 -18.46
N VAL A 270 6.10 9.04 -18.17
CA VAL A 270 5.98 10.17 -17.25
C VAL A 270 5.57 11.41 -18.03
N SER A 271 4.54 12.11 -17.54
CA SER A 271 4.13 13.42 -18.05
C SER A 271 4.16 14.46 -16.92
N PHE A 272 4.14 15.74 -17.26
CA PHE A 272 4.17 16.84 -16.30
C PHE A 272 3.08 17.86 -16.60
N THR A 273 2.32 18.21 -15.56
CA THR A 273 1.28 19.24 -15.62
C THR A 273 1.66 20.37 -14.67
N PRO A 274 2.08 21.55 -15.17
CA PRO A 274 2.41 22.68 -14.32
C PRO A 274 1.16 23.24 -13.61
N ALA A 275 1.34 23.79 -12.42
CA ALA A 275 0.28 24.44 -11.64
C ALA A 275 -0.32 25.67 -12.34
N GLY A 276 0.44 26.27 -13.25
CA GLY A 276 0.01 27.39 -14.08
C GLY A 276 0.89 27.61 -15.32
N PRO A 277 0.48 28.46 -16.26
CA PRO A 277 1.16 28.65 -17.55
C PRO A 277 2.59 29.22 -17.45
N HIS A 278 2.98 29.70 -16.27
CA HIS A 278 4.30 30.27 -15.99
C HIS A 278 4.90 29.72 -14.69
N GLU A 279 4.26 28.73 -14.07
CA GLU A 279 4.65 28.20 -12.77
C GLU A 279 5.45 26.91 -12.99
N VAL A 280 6.62 26.83 -12.35
CA VAL A 280 7.46 25.63 -12.36
C VAL A 280 6.91 24.51 -11.46
N PRO A 281 6.29 24.79 -10.29
CA PRO A 281 5.58 23.77 -9.53
C PRO A 281 4.47 23.10 -10.35
N GLY A 282 4.13 21.87 -10.02
CA GLY A 282 3.08 21.11 -10.70
C GLY A 282 3.11 19.63 -10.31
N ASP A 283 2.39 18.81 -11.07
CA ASP A 283 2.29 17.37 -10.83
C ASP A 283 2.97 16.59 -11.95
N PHE A 284 3.84 15.67 -11.57
CA PHE A 284 4.24 14.59 -12.47
C PHE A 284 3.18 13.51 -12.45
N VAL A 285 2.73 13.06 -13.62
CA VAL A 285 1.78 11.95 -13.73
C VAL A 285 2.51 10.76 -14.32
N VAL A 286 2.57 9.67 -13.56
CA VAL A 286 3.13 8.39 -13.98
C VAL A 286 2.05 7.32 -13.93
N ARG A 287 1.98 6.49 -14.97
CA ARG A 287 1.13 5.31 -14.96
C ARG A 287 1.83 4.18 -14.24
N VAL A 288 1.21 3.66 -13.19
CA VAL A 288 1.72 2.54 -12.38
C VAL A 288 0.76 1.37 -12.53
N THR A 289 1.28 0.18 -12.79
CA THR A 289 0.47 -1.04 -12.92
C THR A 289 0.93 -2.11 -11.94
N ASP A 290 -0.02 -2.69 -11.21
CA ASP A 290 0.16 -3.85 -10.33
C ASP A 290 1.26 -3.66 -9.26
N HIS A 291 1.39 -2.45 -8.72
CA HIS A 291 2.36 -2.11 -7.66
C HIS A 291 1.67 -1.53 -6.43
N ILE A 292 2.06 -1.99 -5.26
CA ILE A 292 1.78 -1.36 -3.96
C ILE A 292 3.14 -1.20 -3.27
N GLY A 293 3.40 -0.01 -2.73
CA GLY A 293 4.71 0.35 -2.18
C GLY A 293 5.04 1.78 -2.56
N THR A 294 6.29 2.04 -2.92
CA THR A 294 6.73 3.38 -3.33
C THR A 294 7.16 3.42 -4.79
N VAL A 295 7.00 4.59 -5.41
CA VAL A 295 7.64 5.00 -6.67
C VAL A 295 8.53 6.19 -6.35
N ARG A 296 9.75 6.19 -6.89
CA ARG A 296 10.69 7.29 -6.79
C ARG A 296 10.76 8.03 -8.13
N LEU A 297 10.61 9.35 -8.11
CA LEU A 297 10.93 10.21 -9.25
C LEU A 297 12.34 10.74 -9.12
N ASP A 298 13.14 10.51 -10.15
CA ASP A 298 14.51 10.99 -10.29
C ASP A 298 14.52 12.15 -11.28
N LEU A 299 14.81 13.35 -10.77
CA LEU A 299 14.84 14.61 -11.52
C LEU A 299 16.29 15.06 -11.72
N ASP A 300 16.82 14.90 -12.94
CA ASP A 300 18.12 15.41 -13.38
C ASP A 300 17.95 16.89 -13.76
N LEU A 301 18.26 17.74 -12.78
CA LEU A 301 17.99 19.18 -12.79
C LEU A 301 19.18 19.98 -13.31
N ASN A 302 20.30 19.37 -13.68
CA ASN A 302 21.41 20.05 -14.37
C ASN A 302 21.63 19.53 -15.81
N ALA A 303 20.92 18.48 -16.20
CA ALA A 303 20.96 17.80 -17.48
C ALA A 303 22.34 17.21 -17.83
N ASP A 304 23.08 16.71 -16.84
CA ASP A 304 24.38 16.06 -17.05
C ASP A 304 24.29 14.55 -17.25
N GLY A 305 23.11 13.96 -17.02
CA GLY A 305 22.81 12.56 -17.27
C GLY A 305 22.89 11.64 -16.05
N ASP A 306 23.08 12.18 -14.85
CA ASP A 306 22.86 11.46 -13.60
C ASP A 306 21.92 12.21 -12.63
N VAL A 307 21.69 11.65 -11.45
CA VAL A 307 20.74 12.18 -10.45
C VAL A 307 21.33 12.12 -9.04
N GLU A 308 22.66 12.13 -8.94
CA GLU A 308 23.39 12.03 -7.67
C GLU A 308 23.87 13.39 -7.16
N ASP A 309 23.74 14.46 -7.96
CA ASP A 309 24.20 15.79 -7.58
C ASP A 309 23.27 16.46 -6.56
N GLU A 310 23.83 17.37 -5.75
CA GLU A 310 23.07 18.18 -4.78
C GLU A 310 21.99 19.07 -5.41
N VAL A 311 22.03 19.29 -6.73
CA VAL A 311 21.00 20.04 -7.46
C VAL A 311 19.83 19.16 -7.88
N ASP A 312 20.03 17.85 -7.98
CA ASP A 312 19.00 16.92 -8.41
C ASP A 312 18.00 16.64 -7.29
N ARG A 313 16.86 16.06 -7.67
CA ARG A 313 15.78 15.74 -6.73
C ARG A 313 15.35 14.31 -6.86
N ARG A 314 15.12 13.69 -5.70
CA ARG A 314 14.42 12.42 -5.56
C ARG A 314 13.14 12.67 -4.79
N ILE A 315 12.01 12.31 -5.39
CA ILE A 315 10.70 12.44 -4.75
C ILE A 315 10.15 11.02 -4.58
N LEU A 316 9.99 10.59 -3.33
CA LEU A 316 9.38 9.29 -3.01
C LEU A 316 7.88 9.47 -2.83
N TRP A 317 7.09 8.57 -3.42
CA TRP A 317 5.63 8.65 -3.37
C TRP A 317 5.01 7.28 -3.14
N GLY A 318 4.03 7.20 -2.24
CA GLY A 318 3.33 5.96 -1.90
C GLY A 318 2.20 5.60 -2.87
N ILE A 319 2.13 4.33 -3.26
CA ILE A 319 1.11 3.74 -4.14
C ILE A 319 0.27 2.75 -3.35
N THR A 320 -1.05 2.91 -3.39
CA THR A 320 -2.00 2.13 -2.57
C THR A 320 -2.97 1.27 -3.36
N SER A 321 -3.01 1.40 -4.69
CA SER A 321 -3.98 0.72 -5.54
C SER A 321 -3.32 -0.36 -6.42
N VAL A 322 -4.05 -1.45 -6.62
CA VAL A 322 -3.69 -2.52 -7.56
C VAL A 322 -4.29 -2.22 -8.94
N GLY A 323 -3.73 -2.80 -10.00
CA GLY A 323 -4.14 -2.55 -11.38
C GLY A 323 -3.46 -1.30 -11.96
N GLU A 324 -4.00 -0.81 -13.08
CA GLU A 324 -3.46 0.35 -13.81
C GLU A 324 -4.01 1.65 -13.23
N ASN A 325 -3.12 2.52 -12.76
CA ASN A 325 -3.46 3.78 -12.11
C ASN A 325 -2.55 4.91 -12.61
N ASP A 326 -3.12 6.06 -12.94
CA ASP A 326 -2.35 7.29 -13.17
C ASP A 326 -2.15 7.98 -11.81
N VAL A 327 -0.89 8.15 -11.41
CA VAL A 327 -0.50 8.67 -10.10
C VAL A 327 0.08 10.06 -10.29
N ALA A 328 -0.55 11.06 -9.66
CA ALA A 328 -0.05 12.43 -9.62
C ALA A 328 0.90 12.61 -8.42
N ILE A 329 2.14 12.94 -8.70
CA ILE A 329 3.21 13.17 -7.73
C ILE A 329 3.53 14.67 -7.74
N PRO A 330 3.20 15.40 -6.65
CA PRO A 330 3.40 16.83 -6.58
C PRO A 330 4.89 17.19 -6.51
N TRP A 331 5.26 18.27 -7.18
CA TRP A 331 6.58 18.87 -7.11
C TRP A 331 6.48 20.37 -6.86
N ASP A 332 7.25 20.84 -5.89
CA ASP A 332 7.31 22.23 -5.42
C ASP A 332 8.08 23.17 -6.35
N GLY A 333 8.63 22.67 -7.46
CA GLY A 333 9.45 23.45 -8.38
C GLY A 333 10.83 23.82 -7.83
N LEU A 334 11.27 23.20 -6.73
CA LEU A 334 12.58 23.43 -6.11
C LEU A 334 13.59 22.34 -6.49
N ASP A 335 14.87 22.73 -6.51
CA ASP A 335 16.03 21.84 -6.70
C ASP A 335 16.49 21.17 -5.39
N GLY A 336 17.50 20.31 -5.47
CA GLY A 336 18.10 19.62 -4.31
C GLY A 336 18.63 20.56 -3.21
N ASN A 337 18.91 21.81 -3.57
CA ASN A 337 19.35 22.87 -2.67
C ASN A 337 18.21 23.77 -2.16
N GLY A 338 16.95 23.43 -2.46
CA GLY A 338 15.78 24.24 -2.11
C GLY A 338 15.65 25.55 -2.90
N LYS A 339 16.38 25.71 -4.01
CA LYS A 339 16.27 26.90 -4.87
C LYS A 339 15.24 26.66 -5.96
N ALA A 340 14.51 27.72 -6.32
CA ALA A 340 13.54 27.66 -7.40
C ALA A 340 14.23 27.31 -8.73
N VAL A 341 13.69 26.29 -9.41
CA VAL A 341 14.17 25.88 -10.73
C VAL A 341 13.74 26.91 -11.77
N ARG A 342 14.64 27.22 -12.71
CA ARG A 342 14.40 28.23 -13.73
C ARG A 342 13.39 27.74 -14.77
N ASN A 343 12.41 28.58 -15.11
CA ASN A 343 11.49 28.38 -16.23
C ASN A 343 12.16 28.18 -17.60
N GLY A 344 11.44 27.54 -18.54
CA GLY A 344 11.80 27.49 -19.95
C GLY A 344 13.05 26.66 -20.27
N ARG A 345 13.41 25.74 -19.37
CA ARG A 345 14.45 24.74 -19.58
C ARG A 345 13.82 23.37 -19.71
N ASP A 346 14.59 22.47 -20.29
CA ASP A 346 14.28 21.05 -20.27
C ASP A 346 14.76 20.45 -18.95
N LEU A 347 14.01 19.46 -18.47
CA LEU A 347 14.28 18.64 -17.31
C LEU A 347 14.19 17.17 -17.75
N ARG A 348 15.11 16.33 -17.27
CA ARG A 348 15.04 14.89 -17.49
C ARG A 348 14.47 14.20 -16.26
N VAL A 349 13.45 13.39 -16.47
CA VAL A 349 12.69 12.72 -15.40
C VAL A 349 12.64 11.23 -15.66
N THR A 350 12.89 10.44 -14.62
CA THR A 350 12.71 8.99 -14.65
C THR A 350 11.89 8.57 -13.43
N ALA A 351 10.85 7.75 -13.64
CA ALA A 351 10.19 7.08 -12.53
C ALA A 351 10.82 5.71 -12.31
N VAL A 352 11.00 5.33 -11.06
CA VAL A 352 11.71 4.11 -10.63
C VAL A 352 10.90 3.39 -9.55
N ILE A 353 10.73 2.08 -9.70
CA ILE A 353 10.40 1.15 -8.61
C ILE A 353 11.67 0.35 -8.34
N ASP A 354 12.31 0.63 -7.21
CA ASP A 354 13.54 -0.02 -6.76
C ASP A 354 13.30 -1.14 -5.73
N ARG A 355 12.07 -1.23 -5.22
CA ARG A 355 11.61 -2.27 -4.29
C ARG A 355 10.26 -2.82 -4.73
N ILE A 356 10.15 -4.14 -4.84
CA ILE A 356 8.87 -4.84 -5.01
C ILE A 356 8.60 -5.73 -3.80
N ALA A 357 7.34 -6.15 -3.67
CA ALA A 357 6.87 -6.92 -2.53
C ALA A 357 7.25 -6.32 -1.15
N PRO A 358 7.27 -4.99 -0.94
CA PRO A 358 7.67 -4.48 0.36
C PRO A 358 6.70 -4.96 1.44
N ILE A 359 7.25 -5.30 2.60
CA ILE A 359 6.51 -5.64 3.81
C ILE A 359 7.20 -5.02 5.01
N TYR A 360 6.42 -4.36 5.85
CA TYR A 360 6.84 -3.85 7.14
C TYR A 360 6.08 -4.63 8.20
N PHE A 361 6.80 -5.39 9.02
CA PHE A 361 6.30 -6.08 10.20
C PHE A 361 6.26 -5.08 11.34
N VAL A 362 5.08 -4.56 11.66
CA VAL A 362 4.90 -3.61 12.76
C VAL A 362 4.37 -4.38 13.95
N ASN A 363 5.23 -4.52 14.96
CA ASN A 363 4.82 -5.01 16.26
C ASN A 363 4.60 -3.83 17.20
N SER A 364 3.73 -3.98 18.19
CA SER A 364 3.55 -2.97 19.25
C SER A 364 3.69 -3.63 20.60
N ASP A 365 4.20 -2.89 21.58
CA ASP A 365 4.31 -3.34 22.97
C ASP A 365 5.15 -4.62 23.11
N VAL A 366 6.35 -4.64 22.53
CA VAL A 366 7.21 -5.84 22.54
C VAL A 366 8.22 -5.74 23.68
N GLU A 367 8.04 -6.54 24.72
CA GLU A 367 8.95 -6.54 25.87
C GLU A 367 10.27 -7.26 25.56
N GLY A 368 10.21 -8.38 24.82
CA GLY A 368 11.36 -9.21 24.49
C GLY A 368 11.21 -9.96 23.17
N ARG A 369 12.34 -10.14 22.48
CA ARG A 369 12.47 -10.98 21.30
C ARG A 369 13.85 -11.64 21.31
N SER A 370 14.06 -12.55 22.27
CA SER A 370 15.39 -13.03 22.67
C SER A 370 16.10 -13.83 21.58
N GLY A 371 15.33 -14.48 20.70
CA GLY A 371 15.85 -15.20 19.55
C GLY A 371 15.75 -14.43 18.23
N GLY A 372 15.28 -13.17 18.23
CA GLY A 372 15.20 -12.34 17.02
C GLY A 372 14.03 -12.66 16.07
N ILE A 373 14.07 -12.05 14.89
CA ILE A 373 13.16 -12.25 13.76
C ILE A 373 13.86 -13.00 12.63
N GLU A 374 13.18 -14.00 12.08
CA GLU A 374 13.56 -14.68 10.83
C GLU A 374 12.47 -14.42 9.78
N VAL A 375 12.85 -14.10 8.56
CA VAL A 375 11.94 -13.78 7.45
C VAL A 375 12.25 -14.67 6.26
N TRP A 376 11.21 -15.17 5.60
CA TRP A 376 11.30 -15.86 4.31
C TRP A 376 10.30 -15.28 3.34
N TYR A 377 10.78 -14.90 2.16
CA TYR A 377 9.94 -14.57 1.02
C TYR A 377 9.60 -15.86 0.24
N LEU A 378 8.30 -16.14 0.06
CA LEU A 378 7.79 -17.47 -0.25
C LEU A 378 7.36 -17.69 -1.71
N ASN A 379 7.27 -16.64 -2.52
CA ASN A 379 6.84 -16.77 -3.92
C ASN A 379 7.23 -15.54 -4.75
N GLY A 380 7.23 -15.64 -6.08
CA GLY A 380 7.50 -14.51 -6.99
C GLY A 380 8.98 -14.29 -7.28
N PRO A 381 9.33 -13.20 -8.00
CA PRO A 381 10.73 -12.90 -8.33
C PRO A 381 11.56 -12.73 -7.07
N GLY A 382 12.65 -13.50 -6.93
CA GLY A 382 13.51 -13.47 -5.73
C GLY A 382 13.08 -14.41 -4.60
N GLU A 383 12.13 -15.32 -4.83
CA GLU A 383 11.70 -16.35 -3.86
C GLU A 383 12.88 -17.02 -3.13
N GLY A 384 12.70 -17.23 -1.83
CA GLY A 384 13.73 -17.78 -0.93
C GLY A 384 14.62 -16.71 -0.28
N GLY A 385 14.42 -15.43 -0.60
CA GLY A 385 15.07 -14.31 0.09
C GLY A 385 14.79 -14.29 1.59
N GLN A 386 15.82 -13.96 2.38
CA GLN A 386 15.78 -14.01 3.86
C GLN A 386 16.25 -12.70 4.50
N ARG A 387 16.19 -11.60 3.74
CA ARG A 387 16.69 -10.30 4.19
C ARG A 387 15.69 -9.58 5.06
N VAL A 388 16.18 -8.96 6.12
CA VAL A 388 15.42 -8.10 7.01
C VAL A 388 16.22 -6.84 7.32
N TYR A 389 15.51 -5.74 7.52
CA TYR A 389 16.05 -4.42 7.75
C TYR A 389 15.35 -3.78 8.95
N TRP A 390 16.05 -2.92 9.68
CA TRP A 390 15.49 -2.09 10.74
C TRP A 390 16.31 -0.82 10.94
N ASN A 391 15.71 0.19 11.57
CA ASN A 391 16.41 1.40 11.98
C ASN A 391 15.79 1.98 13.26
N ASP A 392 16.56 1.93 14.33
CA ASP A 392 16.24 2.37 15.68
C ASP A 392 17.07 3.59 16.10
N SER A 393 17.81 4.18 15.17
CA SER A 393 18.63 5.36 15.45
C SER A 393 17.89 6.56 16.06
N PRO A 394 16.57 6.75 15.86
CA PRO A 394 15.82 7.80 16.54
C PRO A 394 15.59 7.56 18.04
N GLU A 395 15.75 6.32 18.54
CA GLU A 395 15.55 6.01 19.96
C GLU A 395 16.77 6.45 20.81
N PRO A 396 16.59 7.36 21.80
CA PRO A 396 17.66 7.79 22.68
C PRO A 396 18.11 6.66 23.62
N GLY A 397 19.02 5.82 23.16
CA GLY A 397 19.50 4.66 23.95
C GLY A 397 19.64 3.37 23.16
N ALA A 398 19.24 3.36 21.88
CA ALA A 398 19.50 2.22 21.01
C ALA A 398 21.01 1.91 21.00
N GLU A 399 21.36 0.69 21.46
CA GLU A 399 22.74 0.23 21.54
C GLU A 399 23.32 -0.07 20.14
N ASN A 400 24.50 -0.70 20.09
CA ASN A 400 25.17 -1.07 18.84
C ASN A 400 24.20 -1.80 17.88
N GLN A 401 24.21 -1.41 16.60
CA GLN A 401 23.31 -1.90 15.53
C GLN A 401 21.88 -1.32 15.55
N ALA A 402 21.69 -0.12 16.10
CA ALA A 402 20.45 0.63 15.98
C ALA A 402 19.98 0.74 14.52
N ASP A 403 20.86 1.08 13.58
CA ASP A 403 20.54 1.12 12.15
C ASP A 403 21.19 -0.05 11.41
N GLN A 404 20.34 -0.93 10.86
CA GLN A 404 20.71 -2.03 9.99
C GLN A 404 19.82 -2.03 8.73
N SER A 405 19.63 -0.85 8.15
CA SER A 405 19.12 -0.67 6.79
C SER A 405 20.04 -1.27 5.70
N GLY A 406 21.19 -1.85 6.09
CA GLY A 406 22.22 -2.41 5.23
C GLY A 406 22.15 -3.92 4.96
N ASP A 407 20.95 -4.51 4.86
CA ASP A 407 20.73 -5.87 4.30
C ASP A 407 21.18 -7.05 5.18
N VAL A 408 20.50 -7.29 6.31
CA VAL A 408 20.86 -8.37 7.25
C VAL A 408 20.20 -9.69 6.87
N GLU A 409 20.98 -10.79 6.88
CA GLU A 409 20.41 -12.14 6.82
C GLU A 409 19.68 -12.46 8.11
N SER A 410 18.41 -12.85 7.99
CA SER A 410 17.56 -13.11 9.14
C SER A 410 17.68 -14.53 9.70
N LEU A 411 18.34 -15.46 8.98
CA LEU A 411 18.48 -16.85 9.41
C LEU A 411 19.24 -16.97 10.73
N GLY A 412 18.64 -17.63 11.73
CA GLY A 412 19.17 -17.73 13.08
C GLY A 412 18.68 -16.62 14.02
N GLY A 413 17.88 -15.67 13.52
CA GLY A 413 17.28 -14.59 14.30
C GLY A 413 18.05 -13.28 14.24
N ALA A 414 17.61 -12.37 13.38
CA ALA A 414 18.09 -11.00 13.36
C ALA A 414 17.40 -10.13 14.43
N ARG A 415 17.99 -8.99 14.79
CA ARG A 415 17.42 -7.99 15.70
C ARG A 415 16.69 -8.58 16.93
N ASN A 416 17.50 -8.98 17.91
CA ASN A 416 17.06 -9.60 19.16
C ASN A 416 17.30 -8.68 20.36
N TRP A 417 16.51 -8.86 21.41
CA TRP A 417 16.69 -8.22 22.71
C TRP A 417 16.00 -9.02 23.82
N THR A 418 16.48 -8.85 25.05
CA THR A 418 15.90 -9.46 26.25
C THR A 418 14.67 -8.69 26.73
N PHE A 419 13.85 -9.32 27.58
CA PHE A 419 12.62 -8.78 28.15
C PHE A 419 12.74 -7.41 28.86
N ASP A 420 13.94 -7.00 29.28
CA ASP A 420 14.18 -5.74 29.99
C ASP A 420 14.44 -4.55 29.03
N SER A 421 13.83 -4.55 27.85
CA SER A 421 14.04 -3.49 26.83
C SER A 421 13.02 -2.36 26.94
N ASP A 422 13.36 -1.18 26.41
CA ASP A 422 12.48 0.01 26.41
C ASP A 422 11.40 -0.01 25.30
N TRP A 423 11.18 -1.14 24.62
CA TRP A 423 10.22 -1.27 23.50
C TRP A 423 8.77 -1.59 23.92
N GLY A 424 8.53 -1.81 25.22
CA GLY A 424 7.19 -1.95 25.79
C GLY A 424 6.40 -0.63 25.83
N ASP A 425 5.36 -0.58 26.67
CA ASP A 425 4.46 0.57 26.88
C ASP A 425 3.72 1.03 25.61
N GLY A 426 3.33 0.09 24.74
CA GLY A 426 2.55 0.37 23.54
C GLY A 426 3.34 1.02 22.39
N ARG A 427 4.67 1.05 22.46
CA ARG A 427 5.51 1.57 21.38
C ARG A 427 5.47 0.66 20.16
N PRO A 428 5.34 1.21 18.94
CA PRO A 428 5.48 0.42 17.73
C PRO A 428 6.96 0.25 17.38
N ILE A 429 7.30 -0.95 16.95
CA ILE A 429 8.59 -1.34 16.41
C ILE A 429 8.36 -1.89 15.01
N GLN A 430 9.20 -1.52 14.05
CA GLN A 430 9.07 -2.03 12.68
C GLN A 430 10.34 -2.70 12.18
N ASP A 431 10.20 -3.89 11.64
CA ASP A 431 11.18 -4.57 10.79
C ASP A 431 10.62 -4.56 9.36
N TRP A 432 11.46 -4.57 8.33
CA TRP A 432 10.95 -4.67 6.96
C TRP A 432 11.77 -5.61 6.09
N SER A 433 11.16 -6.02 4.98
CA SER A 433 11.76 -6.82 3.92
C SER A 433 11.17 -6.37 2.58
N TYR A 434 11.91 -6.59 1.51
CA TYR A 434 11.48 -6.36 0.14
C TYR A 434 12.35 -7.16 -0.80
N VAL A 435 11.96 -7.21 -2.08
CA VAL A 435 12.81 -7.69 -3.16
C VAL A 435 13.34 -6.50 -3.93
N GLU A 436 14.66 -6.43 -4.12
CA GLU A 436 15.28 -5.41 -4.97
C GLU A 436 14.75 -5.52 -6.40
N ALA A 437 14.43 -4.37 -6.98
CA ALA A 437 13.95 -4.28 -8.35
C ALA A 437 14.62 -3.10 -9.08
N ASP A 438 14.48 -3.09 -10.39
CA ASP A 438 14.93 -1.99 -11.23
C ASP A 438 13.93 -1.77 -12.37
N VAL A 439 12.69 -1.44 -12.01
CA VAL A 439 11.66 -1.09 -12.99
C VAL A 439 11.72 0.41 -13.21
N ARG A 440 12.10 0.83 -14.42
CA ARG A 440 12.24 2.24 -14.78
C ARG A 440 11.42 2.59 -16.00
N THR A 441 10.97 3.83 -16.06
CA THR A 441 10.52 4.43 -17.31
C THR A 441 11.72 4.74 -18.20
N GLU A 442 11.48 4.87 -19.50
CA GLU A 442 12.42 5.61 -20.33
C GLU A 442 12.52 7.06 -19.80
N PRO A 443 13.73 7.66 -19.77
CA PRO A 443 13.87 9.04 -19.31
C PRO A 443 13.06 10.00 -20.19
N ALA A 444 12.10 10.69 -19.59
CA ALA A 444 11.28 11.68 -20.26
C ALA A 444 11.94 13.06 -20.22
N THR A 445 11.86 13.80 -21.34
CA THR A 445 12.22 15.21 -21.37
C THR A 445 10.98 16.06 -21.17
N VAL A 446 10.94 16.79 -20.05
CA VAL A 446 9.86 17.70 -19.69
C VAL A 446 10.30 19.13 -19.96
N VAL A 447 9.52 19.86 -20.75
CA VAL A 447 9.75 21.29 -21.00
C VAL A 447 9.05 22.09 -19.92
N LEU A 448 9.81 22.77 -19.06
CA LEU A 448 9.22 23.61 -18.02
C LEU A 448 8.55 24.86 -18.62
N PRO A 449 7.46 25.36 -18.01
CA PRO A 449 6.74 26.51 -18.53
C PRO A 449 7.65 27.73 -18.73
N PRO A 450 7.41 28.57 -19.75
CA PRO A 450 8.21 29.76 -19.98
C PRO A 450 8.03 30.74 -18.83
N ARG A 451 9.07 31.53 -18.54
CA ARG A 451 8.96 32.57 -17.53
C ARG A 451 7.87 33.57 -17.92
N PRO A 452 7.23 34.23 -16.94
CA PRO A 452 6.39 35.37 -17.25
C PRO A 452 7.15 36.37 -18.14
N PRO A 453 6.49 36.95 -19.15
CA PRO A 453 7.10 38.02 -19.91
C PRO A 453 7.38 39.19 -18.96
N THR A 454 8.59 39.75 -19.04
CA THR A 454 8.96 40.97 -18.33
C THR A 454 8.11 42.13 -18.82
N GLN A 455 7.96 43.18 -18.00
CA GLN A 455 7.26 44.40 -18.43
C GLN A 455 7.88 44.97 -19.71
N ALA A 456 9.21 44.96 -19.83
CA ALA A 456 9.90 45.42 -21.05
C ALA A 456 9.54 44.59 -22.29
N GLU A 457 9.36 43.27 -22.16
CA GLU A 457 8.91 42.42 -23.27
C GLU A 457 7.45 42.66 -23.61
N LEU A 458 6.60 42.88 -22.61
CA LEU A 458 5.21 43.28 -22.81
C LEU A 458 5.12 44.63 -23.53
N ASP A 459 5.92 45.60 -23.11
CA ASP A 459 6.00 46.94 -23.71
C ASP A 459 6.55 46.86 -25.14
N ALA A 460 7.57 46.04 -25.38
CA ALA A 460 8.11 45.81 -26.72
C ALA A 460 7.08 45.13 -27.64
N ARG A 461 6.30 44.15 -27.14
CA ARG A 461 5.20 43.53 -27.88
C ARG A 461 4.09 44.54 -28.18
N ALA A 462 3.74 45.40 -27.22
CA ALA A 462 2.76 46.46 -27.41
C ALA A 462 3.24 47.49 -28.46
N ALA A 463 4.50 47.92 -28.38
CA ALA A 463 5.11 48.83 -29.35
C ALA A 463 5.18 48.22 -30.75
N ALA A 464 5.55 46.94 -30.86
CA ALA A 464 5.56 46.21 -32.13
C ALA A 464 4.14 46.08 -32.72
N ALA A 465 3.13 45.81 -31.89
CA ALA A 465 1.74 45.79 -32.32
C ALA A 465 1.30 47.17 -32.83
N ILE A 466 1.62 48.26 -32.11
CA ILE A 466 1.32 49.62 -32.54
C ILE A 466 2.02 49.94 -33.87
N SER A 467 3.31 49.59 -34.01
CA SER A 467 4.08 49.81 -35.24
C SER A 467 3.49 49.04 -36.43
N PHE A 468 3.06 47.79 -36.24
CA PHE A 468 2.38 47.02 -37.28
C PHE A 468 1.12 47.75 -37.79
N TRP A 469 0.30 48.29 -36.89
CA TRP A 469 -0.89 49.07 -37.25
C TRP A 469 -0.57 50.39 -37.97
N GLN A 470 0.62 50.95 -37.77
CA GLN A 470 1.08 52.15 -38.46
C GLN A 470 1.62 51.87 -39.88
N THR A 471 1.81 50.61 -40.27
CA THR A 471 2.20 50.26 -41.64
C THR A 471 0.99 50.28 -42.61
N PRO A 472 1.21 50.50 -43.93
CA PRO A 472 0.15 50.41 -44.94
C PRO A 472 -0.59 49.06 -44.92
N PHE A 473 0.12 47.98 -44.60
CA PHE A 473 -0.46 46.64 -44.47
C PHE A 473 -1.33 46.49 -43.22
N GLY A 474 -0.91 47.07 -42.09
CA GLY A 474 -1.72 47.10 -40.87
C GLY A 474 -3.02 47.87 -41.06
N THR A 475 -2.99 48.99 -41.78
CA THR A 475 -4.19 49.77 -42.12
C THR A 475 -5.15 49.02 -43.03
N VAL A 476 -4.67 48.32 -44.06
CA VAL A 476 -5.51 47.48 -44.93
C VAL A 476 -6.14 46.32 -44.16
N THR A 477 -5.39 45.69 -43.24
CA THR A 477 -5.89 44.60 -42.40
C THR A 477 -6.94 45.11 -41.40
N TRP A 478 -6.74 46.29 -40.83
CA TRP A 478 -7.72 46.93 -39.95
C TRP A 478 -9.00 47.28 -40.68
N ILE A 479 -8.88 47.86 -41.89
CA ILE A 479 -10.03 48.15 -42.75
C ILE A 479 -10.78 46.86 -43.06
N ALA A 480 -10.09 45.78 -43.43
CA ALA A 480 -10.70 44.48 -43.73
C ALA A 480 -11.46 43.89 -42.53
N VAL A 481 -10.85 43.90 -41.33
CA VAL A 481 -11.48 43.43 -40.09
C VAL A 481 -12.69 44.29 -39.73
N VAL A 482 -12.56 45.62 -39.79
CA VAL A 482 -13.68 46.54 -39.51
C VAL A 482 -14.80 46.38 -40.54
N THR A 483 -14.50 46.25 -41.84
CA THR A 483 -15.52 45.96 -42.85
C THR A 483 -16.18 44.61 -42.65
N SER A 484 -15.45 43.61 -42.15
CA SER A 484 -16.00 42.29 -41.87
C SER A 484 -16.92 42.31 -40.64
N VAL A 485 -16.51 42.97 -39.55
CA VAL A 485 -17.32 43.12 -38.32
C VAL A 485 -18.53 44.01 -38.56
N VAL A 486 -18.37 45.14 -39.27
CA VAL A 486 -19.47 46.01 -39.65
C VAL A 486 -20.40 45.30 -40.64
N GLY A 487 -19.86 44.56 -41.60
CA GLY A 487 -20.63 43.75 -42.53
C GLY A 487 -21.44 42.65 -41.83
N LEU A 488 -20.85 41.96 -40.86
CA LEU A 488 -21.54 40.95 -40.05
C LEU A 488 -22.62 41.59 -39.16
N GLY A 489 -22.33 42.75 -38.56
CA GLY A 489 -23.30 43.53 -37.79
C GLY A 489 -24.48 44.02 -38.65
N LEU A 490 -24.21 44.46 -39.88
CA LEU A 490 -25.23 44.86 -40.85
C LEU A 490 -26.06 43.66 -41.33
N LEU A 491 -25.44 42.51 -41.60
CA LEU A 491 -26.16 41.27 -41.93
C LEU A 491 -27.07 40.82 -40.79
N LEU A 492 -26.60 40.91 -39.55
CA LEU A 492 -27.42 40.61 -38.37
C LEU A 492 -28.57 41.61 -38.19
N LEU A 493 -28.35 42.90 -38.44
CA LEU A 493 -29.39 43.93 -38.44
C LEU A 493 -30.41 43.75 -39.57
N ILE A 494 -29.97 43.35 -40.77
CA ILE A 494 -30.86 43.07 -41.92
C ILE A 494 -31.67 41.80 -41.65
N SER A 495 -31.07 40.72 -41.13
CA SER A 495 -31.82 39.51 -40.77
C SER A 495 -32.83 39.74 -39.65
N ARG A 496 -32.54 40.67 -38.72
CA ARG A 496 -33.49 41.11 -37.68
C ARG A 496 -34.62 41.98 -38.24
N ARG A 497 -34.39 42.69 -39.34
CA ARG A 497 -35.40 43.54 -39.98
C ARG A 497 -36.37 42.72 -40.83
N ASP A 498 -35.90 41.66 -41.49
CA ASP A 498 -36.78 40.73 -42.22
C ASP A 498 -37.62 39.86 -41.28
N ARG A 499 -37.08 39.43 -40.12
CA ARG A 499 -37.90 38.74 -39.09
C ARG A 499 -38.98 39.62 -38.44
N ARG A 500 -38.93 40.95 -38.59
CA ARG A 500 -39.99 41.84 -38.09
C ARG A 500 -41.13 42.05 -39.09
N ARG A 501 -41.02 41.59 -40.34
CA ARG A 501 -42.11 41.66 -41.32
C ARG A 501 -43.03 40.44 -41.34
N ASP A 502 -42.62 39.32 -40.72
CA ASP A 502 -43.42 38.09 -40.64
C ASP A 502 -44.22 37.91 -39.33
N ILE A 503 -44.27 38.92 -38.44
CA ILE A 503 -44.97 38.79 -37.14
C ILE A 503 -46.35 39.48 -37.13
N ASP A 504 -46.72 40.23 -38.17
CA ASP A 504 -48.00 40.97 -38.21
C ASP A 504 -49.15 40.23 -38.93
N GLY A 505 -49.05 38.91 -39.11
CA GLY A 505 -50.15 38.17 -39.71
C GLY A 505 -50.16 36.68 -39.40
N GLU A 506 -50.75 36.28 -38.26
CA GLU A 506 -51.83 35.28 -38.23
C GLU A 506 -52.30 34.95 -36.79
N GLN A 507 -53.58 35.25 -36.56
CA GLN A 507 -54.59 34.47 -35.83
C GLN A 507 -54.21 33.70 -34.54
N GLN A 508 -54.79 34.15 -33.42
CA GLN A 508 -55.41 33.24 -32.43
C GLN A 508 -56.49 32.38 -33.13
N PRO A 509 -56.74 31.10 -32.76
CA PRO A 509 -57.09 30.70 -31.39
C PRO A 509 -56.65 29.27 -30.95
N GLY A 510 -56.62 28.98 -29.63
CA GLY A 510 -56.34 27.59 -29.20
C GLY A 510 -56.27 27.31 -27.70
N ARG A 511 -57.38 27.49 -27.00
CA ARG A 511 -57.63 27.03 -25.62
C ARG A 511 -57.52 25.49 -25.53
N LYS A 512 -56.68 24.94 -24.63
CA LYS A 512 -56.94 23.64 -23.96
C LYS A 512 -56.18 23.47 -22.64
N LEU A 513 -56.92 22.92 -21.68
CA LEU A 513 -56.62 22.59 -20.28
C LEU A 513 -55.88 21.25 -20.13
N ALA A 514 -55.51 20.95 -18.87
CA ALA A 514 -54.96 19.70 -18.27
C ALA A 514 -53.42 19.59 -18.35
N GLY A 515 -52.67 19.14 -17.34
CA GLY A 515 -52.92 18.57 -16.01
C GLY A 515 -51.55 18.08 -15.50
N LEU A 516 -51.16 18.40 -14.27
CA LEU A 516 -50.82 17.44 -13.21
C LEU A 516 -50.05 16.18 -13.66
N SER A 517 -48.75 16.15 -13.37
CA SER A 517 -48.07 15.11 -12.58
C SER A 517 -46.70 15.63 -12.14
#